data_AF-A9NEK2-F1
#
_entry.id   AF-A9NEK2-F1
#
_cell.length_a   1.000
_cell.length_b   1.000
_cell.length_c   1.000
_cell.angle_alpha   90.00
_cell.angle_beta   90.00
_cell.angle_gamma   90.00
#
_symmetry.space_group_name_H-M   'P 1'
#
loop_
_entity.id
_entity.type
_entity.pdbx_description
1 polymer ?
#
loop_
_entity_poly.entity_id
_entity_poly.type
_entity_poly.pdbx_seq_one_letter_code
_entity_poly.pdbx_strand_id
1 'polypeptide(L)'
;MRKISIGFMILFFTFILVSCSASPSDMEFRLQQPTNIKVEKNILTFSEVEGASSYILSINGENINIYETTYTFTEDGSYKVRIQALSGVEDFVDSLFTDAYEFKVRFLQYPDDIGVLNNQVFFTRDEDADSYDVEINGTVYNSKEDLPPYLEPGTYEIRVKARSDMYNESEFSPITKVIVDKSDRVVTKHNYQYSINSKFELPLYTYKTIGLNYIELFEAKKEDDHLVEENALSERIDYYAFNQTIYFSTSYMNFLTKNLKDNQQLKQEVLTFVIHTNLGDHEITLEINRLDTPYAYNGQIQSTNFKDDVEFLFETFDYVFISVEGYDIKDMHFKFENGELILYADYILDTYGFKRSAEKLEFTVIFQKDGINYKYPIYILK
;
A
#
# COMPACT_ATOMS: atom_id res chain seq x y z
N MET A 1 -78.69 80.26 -6.31
CA MET A 1 -77.45 80.98 -6.65
C MET A 1 -76.25 80.06 -6.40
N ARG A 2 -75.36 79.97 -7.40
CA ARG A 2 -73.97 79.47 -7.42
C ARG A 2 -73.67 78.03 -6.96
N LYS A 3 -73.75 77.10 -7.92
CA LYS A 3 -73.00 75.83 -7.97
C LYS A 3 -72.30 75.69 -9.33
N ILE A 4 -71.32 76.54 -9.64
CA ILE A 4 -70.43 76.35 -10.80
C ILE A 4 -69.08 77.00 -10.44
N SER A 5 -68.16 76.25 -9.80
CA SER A 5 -66.77 76.72 -9.63
C SER A 5 -65.75 75.62 -9.32
N ILE A 6 -66.05 74.33 -9.55
CA ILE A 6 -65.09 73.23 -9.29
C ILE A 6 -64.74 72.45 -10.58
N GLY A 7 -65.59 72.51 -11.62
CA GLY A 7 -65.33 71.80 -12.88
C GLY A 7 -64.21 72.37 -13.75
N PHE A 8 -63.82 73.64 -13.57
CA PHE A 8 -62.82 74.29 -14.44
C PHE A 8 -61.37 74.19 -13.89
N MET A 9 -61.19 73.78 -12.64
CA MET A 9 -59.85 73.62 -12.03
C MET A 9 -59.30 72.19 -12.18
N ILE A 10 -60.16 71.18 -12.40
CA ILE A 10 -59.75 69.80 -12.69
C ILE A 10 -59.38 69.63 -14.19
N LEU A 11 -59.93 70.46 -15.08
CA LEU A 11 -59.61 70.41 -16.53
C LEU A 11 -58.25 71.05 -16.87
N PHE A 12 -57.69 71.88 -15.98
CA PHE A 12 -56.37 72.51 -16.19
C PHE A 12 -55.22 71.67 -15.60
N PHE A 13 -55.52 70.71 -14.72
CA PHE A 13 -54.52 69.80 -14.15
C PHE A 13 -54.31 68.52 -14.99
N THR A 14 -55.21 68.21 -15.92
CA THR A 14 -55.08 67.05 -16.81
C THR A 14 -54.27 67.32 -18.08
N PHE A 15 -53.88 68.56 -18.37
CA PHE A 15 -53.07 68.91 -19.56
C PHE A 15 -51.57 69.08 -19.30
N ILE A 16 -51.08 68.97 -18.06
CA ILE A 16 -49.65 69.07 -17.73
C ILE A 16 -48.97 67.68 -17.63
N LEU A 17 -49.72 66.58 -17.74
CA LEU A 17 -49.17 65.21 -17.73
C LEU A 17 -48.79 64.66 -19.12
N VAL A 18 -48.87 65.47 -20.19
CA VAL A 18 -48.49 65.07 -21.55
C VAL A 18 -47.31 65.90 -22.03
N SER A 19 -46.15 65.75 -21.37
CA SER A 19 -44.88 66.15 -21.96
C SER A 19 -43.71 65.47 -21.24
N CYS A 20 -43.52 64.19 -21.52
CA CYS A 20 -42.22 63.59 -21.83
C CYS A 20 -42.43 62.08 -22.07
N SER A 21 -43.17 61.71 -23.12
CA SER A 21 -42.88 60.41 -23.75
C SER A 21 -41.59 60.65 -24.53
N ALA A 22 -40.45 60.57 -23.84
CA ALA A 22 -39.20 60.28 -24.51
C ALA A 22 -39.50 59.04 -25.38
N SER A 23 -39.47 59.23 -26.70
CA SER A 23 -39.47 58.12 -27.63
C SER A 23 -38.44 57.11 -27.13
N PRO A 24 -38.74 55.80 -27.06
CA PRO A 24 -37.72 54.80 -26.87
C PRO A 24 -36.92 54.70 -28.18
N SER A 25 -36.20 55.75 -28.53
CA SER A 25 -35.08 55.69 -29.46
C SER A 25 -33.89 55.25 -28.62
N ASP A 26 -33.32 54.11 -29.01
CA ASP A 26 -32.07 53.54 -28.51
C ASP A 26 -32.24 52.73 -27.20
N MET A 27 -33.10 51.71 -27.22
CA MET A 27 -32.82 50.53 -26.40
C MET A 27 -31.67 49.79 -27.09
N GLU A 28 -30.44 50.19 -26.79
CA GLU A 28 -29.26 49.39 -27.12
C GLU A 28 -29.47 47.99 -26.52
N PHE A 29 -29.41 46.94 -27.35
CA PHE A 29 -29.64 45.58 -26.88
C PHE A 29 -28.41 45.12 -26.10
N ARG A 30 -28.54 44.95 -24.78
CA ARG A 30 -27.44 44.42 -23.97
C ARG A 30 -27.28 42.92 -24.20
N LEU A 31 -26.05 42.48 -24.46
CA LEU A 31 -25.72 41.06 -24.56
C LEU A 31 -26.03 40.31 -23.25
N GLN A 32 -26.41 39.05 -23.36
CA GLN A 32 -26.58 38.17 -22.21
C GLN A 32 -25.23 37.88 -21.54
N GLN A 33 -25.25 37.60 -20.24
CA GLN A 33 -24.04 37.16 -19.55
C GLN A 33 -23.67 35.73 -20.01
N PRO A 34 -22.38 35.39 -20.13
CA PRO A 34 -21.95 34.01 -20.30
C PRO A 34 -22.55 33.09 -19.24
N THR A 35 -22.94 31.88 -19.64
CA THR A 35 -23.56 30.88 -18.74
C THR A 35 -22.79 29.56 -18.77
N ASN A 36 -23.19 28.59 -17.94
CA ASN A 36 -22.56 27.26 -17.85
C ASN A 36 -21.05 27.30 -17.62
N ILE A 37 -20.60 28.21 -16.75
CA ILE A 37 -19.20 28.33 -16.36
C ILE A 37 -18.80 27.05 -15.61
N LYS A 38 -17.78 26.35 -16.10
CA LYS A 38 -17.23 25.14 -15.51
C LYS A 38 -15.71 25.16 -15.58
N VAL A 39 -15.08 24.56 -14.59
CA VAL A 39 -13.65 24.27 -14.63
C VAL A 39 -13.44 22.78 -14.52
N GLU A 40 -12.69 22.23 -15.45
CA GLU A 40 -12.20 20.87 -15.42
C GLU A 40 -10.66 20.93 -15.42
N LYS A 41 -10.04 20.54 -14.31
CA LYS A 41 -8.60 20.68 -14.05
C LYS A 41 -8.12 22.14 -14.21
N ASN A 42 -7.42 22.48 -15.29
CA ASN A 42 -6.97 23.84 -15.60
C ASN A 42 -7.75 24.52 -16.74
N ILE A 43 -8.86 23.95 -17.22
CA ILE A 43 -9.59 24.51 -18.37
C ILE A 43 -10.92 25.09 -17.88
N LEU A 44 -11.04 26.40 -17.98
CA LEU A 44 -12.31 27.12 -17.82
C LEU A 44 -13.07 27.08 -19.14
N THR A 45 -14.35 26.72 -19.08
CA THR A 45 -15.26 26.71 -20.23
C THR A 45 -16.57 27.43 -19.87
N PHE A 46 -17.20 28.03 -20.86
CA PHE A 46 -18.51 28.68 -20.73
C PHE A 46 -19.27 28.65 -22.06
N SER A 47 -20.57 28.94 -22.04
CA SER A 47 -21.40 28.99 -23.24
C SER A 47 -21.20 30.30 -24.02
N GLU A 48 -21.10 30.17 -25.34
CA GLU A 48 -21.05 31.31 -26.26
C GLU A 48 -22.28 32.20 -26.11
N VAL A 49 -22.08 33.51 -26.22
CA VAL A 49 -23.15 34.52 -26.19
C VAL A 49 -23.41 35.01 -27.61
N GLU A 50 -24.64 34.84 -28.10
CA GLU A 50 -25.03 35.30 -29.43
C GLU A 50 -24.81 36.81 -29.58
N GLY A 51 -24.14 37.22 -30.67
CA GLY A 51 -23.80 38.62 -30.94
C GLY A 51 -22.51 39.10 -30.28
N ALA A 52 -21.87 38.29 -29.43
CA ALA A 52 -20.55 38.60 -28.89
C ALA A 52 -19.46 38.39 -29.95
N SER A 53 -18.49 39.31 -30.01
CA SER A 53 -17.30 39.19 -30.86
C SER A 53 -16.05 38.74 -30.10
N SER A 54 -16.04 38.95 -28.79
CA SER A 54 -14.95 38.60 -27.87
C SER A 54 -15.46 38.64 -26.42
N TYR A 55 -14.59 38.35 -25.46
CA TYR A 55 -14.92 38.32 -24.04
C TYR A 55 -13.80 38.96 -23.21
N ILE A 56 -14.17 39.67 -22.14
CA ILE A 56 -13.23 40.04 -21.08
C ILE A 56 -13.32 38.99 -19.97
N LEU A 57 -12.21 38.29 -19.75
CA LEU A 57 -12.01 37.40 -18.61
C LEU A 57 -11.25 38.17 -17.52
N SER A 58 -11.91 38.43 -16.39
CA SER A 58 -11.32 39.05 -15.22
C SER A 58 -10.84 37.97 -14.25
N ILE A 59 -9.52 37.80 -14.12
CA ILE A 59 -8.88 36.80 -13.26
C ILE A 59 -8.23 37.53 -12.09
N ASN A 60 -8.71 37.30 -10.86
CA ASN A 60 -8.20 37.97 -9.65
C ASN A 60 -8.16 39.51 -9.75
N GLY A 61 -9.04 40.09 -10.59
CA GLY A 61 -9.15 41.52 -10.83
C GLY A 61 -8.36 42.04 -12.04
N GLU A 62 -7.55 41.22 -12.69
CA GLU A 62 -6.86 41.55 -13.94
C GLU A 62 -7.70 41.13 -15.16
N ASN A 63 -7.82 42.01 -16.15
CA ASN A 63 -8.68 41.79 -17.31
C ASN A 63 -7.87 41.35 -18.53
N ILE A 64 -8.28 40.23 -19.13
CA ILE A 64 -7.69 39.66 -20.35
C ILE A 64 -8.77 39.59 -21.42
N ASN A 65 -8.47 40.03 -22.63
CA ASN A 65 -9.37 39.87 -23.77
C ASN A 65 -9.15 38.51 -24.45
N ILE A 66 -10.21 37.73 -24.63
CA ILE A 66 -10.18 36.40 -25.25
C ILE A 66 -11.25 36.30 -26.34
N TYR A 67 -10.98 35.50 -27.37
CA TYR A 67 -11.90 35.30 -28.50
C TYR A 67 -12.59 33.94 -28.49
N GLU A 68 -12.12 33.03 -27.64
CA GLU A 68 -12.66 31.69 -27.50
C GLU A 68 -13.47 31.58 -26.20
N THR A 69 -14.33 30.57 -26.13
CA THR A 69 -15.13 30.25 -24.93
C THR A 69 -14.40 29.33 -23.94
N THR A 70 -13.07 29.23 -24.11
CA THR A 70 -12.20 28.42 -23.27
C THR A 70 -10.97 29.22 -22.85
N TYR A 71 -10.45 28.94 -21.66
CA TYR A 71 -9.20 29.51 -21.17
C TYR A 71 -8.43 28.48 -20.34
N THR A 72 -7.15 28.30 -20.66
CA THR A 72 -6.28 27.33 -19.99
C THR A 72 -5.36 28.04 -19.02
N PHE A 73 -5.46 27.72 -17.73
CA PHE A 73 -4.53 28.17 -16.71
C PHE A 73 -3.23 27.37 -16.82
N THR A 74 -2.09 28.03 -16.62
CA THR A 74 -0.76 27.42 -16.74
C THR A 74 0.01 27.39 -15.42
N GLU A 75 -0.57 27.96 -14.35
CA GLU A 75 0.05 28.09 -13.04
C GLU A 75 -0.87 27.57 -11.94
N ASP A 76 -0.26 27.17 -10.82
CA ASP A 76 -0.98 26.81 -9.61
C ASP A 76 -1.59 28.06 -8.96
N GLY A 77 -2.81 27.95 -8.46
CA GLY A 77 -3.40 29.06 -7.73
C GLY A 77 -4.88 28.89 -7.41
N SER A 78 -5.34 29.73 -6.48
CA SER A 78 -6.75 30.01 -6.30
C SER A 78 -7.15 31.16 -7.19
N TYR A 79 -8.16 30.93 -8.03
CA TYR A 79 -8.62 31.89 -9.02
C TYR A 79 -10.05 32.29 -8.74
N LYS A 80 -10.29 33.60 -8.85
CA LYS A 80 -11.61 34.22 -8.85
C LYS A 80 -11.84 34.82 -10.22
N VAL A 81 -12.74 34.21 -10.99
CA VAL A 81 -13.01 34.62 -12.37
C VAL A 81 -14.38 35.28 -12.52
N ARG A 82 -14.46 36.27 -13.41
CA ARG A 82 -15.70 36.84 -13.94
C ARG A 82 -15.56 37.02 -15.43
N ILE A 83 -16.65 36.86 -16.18
CA ILE A 83 -16.63 36.92 -17.63
C ILE A 83 -17.64 37.96 -18.12
N GLN A 84 -17.23 38.77 -19.09
CA GLN A 84 -18.09 39.76 -19.77
C GLN A 84 -18.03 39.51 -21.27
N ALA A 85 -19.18 39.43 -21.95
CA ALA A 85 -19.27 39.33 -23.39
C ALA A 85 -19.21 40.73 -24.03
N LEU A 86 -18.36 40.89 -25.06
CA LEU A 86 -18.17 42.15 -25.77
C LEU A 86 -18.89 42.13 -27.11
N SER A 87 -19.63 43.20 -27.38
CA SER A 87 -20.32 43.36 -28.66
C SER A 87 -19.33 43.65 -29.80
N GLY A 88 -19.57 43.06 -30.96
CA GLY A 88 -18.90 43.44 -32.22
C GLY A 88 -19.69 44.41 -33.10
N VAL A 89 -20.89 44.81 -32.66
CA VAL A 89 -21.87 45.54 -33.48
C VAL A 89 -22.33 46.79 -32.74
N GLU A 90 -22.46 47.91 -33.46
CA GLU A 90 -22.81 49.23 -32.89
C GLU A 90 -24.17 49.25 -32.16
N ASP A 91 -25.11 48.37 -32.54
CA ASP A 91 -26.46 48.32 -31.95
C ASP A 91 -26.55 47.52 -30.62
N PHE A 92 -25.45 46.90 -30.19
CA PHE A 92 -25.41 46.07 -28.99
C PHE A 92 -24.42 46.60 -27.95
N VAL A 93 -24.83 46.60 -26.68
CA VAL A 93 -23.96 46.89 -25.55
C VAL A 93 -23.39 45.61 -24.98
N ASP A 94 -22.13 45.66 -24.54
CA ASP A 94 -21.48 44.60 -23.77
C ASP A 94 -22.36 44.08 -22.61
N SER A 95 -22.21 42.80 -22.28
CA SER A 95 -22.92 42.23 -21.14
C SER A 95 -22.45 42.86 -19.81
N LEU A 96 -23.13 42.57 -18.71
CA LEU A 96 -22.53 42.73 -17.39
C LEU A 96 -21.52 41.59 -17.15
N PHE A 97 -20.60 41.76 -16.20
CA PHE A 97 -19.79 40.65 -15.69
C PHE A 97 -20.67 39.61 -15.00
N THR A 98 -20.38 38.33 -15.19
CA THR A 98 -20.96 37.24 -14.41
C THR A 98 -20.68 37.40 -12.91
N ASP A 99 -21.41 36.65 -12.08
CA ASP A 99 -20.99 36.44 -10.69
C ASP A 99 -19.58 35.83 -10.63
N ALA A 100 -18.90 36.06 -9.51
CA ALA A 100 -17.57 35.51 -9.32
C ALA A 100 -17.63 33.99 -9.16
N TYR A 101 -16.83 33.29 -9.96
CA TYR A 101 -16.63 31.85 -9.86
C TYR A 101 -15.24 31.58 -9.28
N GLU A 102 -15.17 30.86 -8.15
CA GLU A 102 -13.93 30.60 -7.41
C GLU A 102 -13.55 29.11 -7.49
N PHE A 103 -12.30 28.83 -7.83
CA PHE A 103 -11.76 27.47 -7.94
C PHE A 103 -10.25 27.45 -7.72
N LYS A 104 -9.67 26.26 -7.60
CA LYS A 104 -8.23 26.03 -7.47
C LYS A 104 -7.72 25.26 -8.68
N VAL A 105 -6.62 25.74 -9.28
CA VAL A 105 -5.84 24.97 -10.24
C VAL A 105 -4.59 24.47 -9.54
N ARG A 106 -4.25 23.21 -9.81
CA ARG A 106 -3.04 22.56 -9.34
C ARG A 106 -2.44 21.67 -10.42
N PHE A 107 -1.12 21.68 -10.54
CA PHE A 107 -0.28 20.82 -11.36
C PHE A 107 0.51 19.90 -10.43
N LEU A 108 0.14 18.62 -10.42
CA LEU A 108 0.86 17.62 -9.64
C LEU A 108 2.31 17.52 -10.11
N GLN A 109 3.19 17.27 -9.15
CA GLN A 109 4.59 16.99 -9.44
C GLN A 109 4.81 15.48 -9.44
N TYR A 110 5.67 14.99 -10.34
CA TYR A 110 6.16 13.62 -10.21
C TYR A 110 7.15 13.53 -9.05
N PRO A 111 7.30 12.36 -8.40
CA PRO A 111 8.31 12.19 -7.36
C PRO A 111 9.73 12.23 -7.92
N ASP A 112 10.66 12.82 -7.17
CA ASP A 112 12.09 12.91 -7.51
C ASP A 112 12.96 11.91 -6.73
N ASP A 113 12.40 11.25 -5.72
CA ASP A 113 13.06 10.31 -4.81
C ASP A 113 12.77 8.83 -5.13
N ILE A 114 12.65 8.51 -6.42
CA ILE A 114 12.35 7.15 -6.89
C ILE A 114 13.51 6.21 -6.52
N GLY A 115 13.18 5.15 -5.78
CA GLY A 115 14.13 4.14 -5.36
C GLY A 115 13.49 2.76 -5.24
N VAL A 116 14.24 1.82 -4.66
CA VAL A 116 13.75 0.50 -4.30
C VAL A 116 13.99 0.30 -2.81
N LEU A 117 12.93 -0.07 -2.09
CA LEU A 117 13.00 -0.46 -0.69
C LEU A 117 12.27 -1.80 -0.55
N ASN A 118 12.93 -2.79 0.06
CA ASN A 118 12.38 -4.13 0.22
C ASN A 118 11.88 -4.70 -1.13
N ASN A 119 12.75 -4.62 -2.14
CA ASN A 119 12.49 -5.06 -3.52
C ASN A 119 11.20 -4.49 -4.15
N GLN A 120 10.71 -3.35 -3.69
CA GLN A 120 9.58 -2.67 -4.31
C GLN A 120 9.91 -1.21 -4.58
N VAL A 121 9.30 -0.67 -5.63
CA VAL A 121 9.45 0.73 -5.98
C VAL A 121 8.90 1.60 -4.86
N PHE A 122 9.74 2.51 -4.38
CA PHE A 122 9.41 3.45 -3.33
C PHE A 122 9.64 4.89 -3.81
N PHE A 123 8.76 5.80 -3.41
CA PHE A 123 8.87 7.23 -3.64
C PHE A 123 7.93 7.99 -2.69
N THR A 124 8.20 9.26 -2.46
CA THR A 124 7.33 10.15 -1.69
C THR A 124 6.11 10.54 -2.50
N ARG A 125 4.92 10.33 -1.93
CA ARG A 125 3.64 10.64 -2.59
C ARG A 125 3.29 12.12 -2.42
N ASP A 126 2.81 12.76 -3.50
CA ASP A 126 2.05 14.00 -3.42
C ASP A 126 0.70 13.71 -2.74
N GLU A 127 0.35 14.52 -1.74
CA GLU A 127 -0.86 14.39 -0.92
C GLU A 127 -2.15 14.57 -1.73
N ASP A 128 -2.06 15.26 -2.86
CA ASP A 128 -3.19 15.58 -3.73
C ASP A 128 -3.30 14.64 -4.96
N ALA A 129 -2.40 13.66 -5.08
CA ALA A 129 -2.50 12.63 -6.11
C ALA A 129 -3.45 11.50 -5.68
N ASP A 130 -4.34 11.09 -6.57
CA ASP A 130 -5.26 9.97 -6.35
C ASP A 130 -4.58 8.62 -6.61
N SER A 131 -3.63 8.58 -7.55
CA SER A 131 -2.84 7.39 -7.88
C SER A 131 -1.57 7.74 -8.66
N TYR A 132 -0.83 6.69 -9.07
CA TYR A 132 0.41 6.82 -9.83
C TYR A 132 0.45 5.81 -10.96
N ASP A 133 0.92 6.25 -12.12
CA ASP A 133 1.41 5.36 -13.18
C ASP A 133 2.91 5.13 -12.91
N VAL A 134 3.28 3.90 -12.54
CA VAL A 134 4.68 3.49 -12.32
C VAL A 134 5.12 2.65 -13.52
N GLU A 135 6.06 3.17 -14.31
CA GLU A 135 6.63 2.44 -15.44
C GLU A 135 7.94 1.77 -15.04
N ILE A 136 8.03 0.46 -15.27
CA ILE A 136 9.20 -0.38 -14.95
C ILE A 136 9.59 -1.12 -16.23
N ASN A 137 10.78 -0.82 -16.77
CA ASN A 137 11.28 -1.41 -18.02
C ASN A 137 10.29 -1.30 -19.20
N GLY A 138 9.51 -0.21 -19.25
CA GLY A 138 8.52 0.07 -20.30
C GLY A 138 7.11 -0.46 -20.02
N THR A 139 6.88 -1.24 -18.97
CA THR A 139 5.54 -1.70 -18.55
C THR A 139 4.98 -0.76 -17.50
N VAL A 140 3.73 -0.29 -17.67
CA VAL A 140 3.07 0.65 -16.77
C VAL A 140 2.11 -0.06 -15.82
N TYR A 141 2.22 0.24 -14.52
CA TYR A 141 1.35 -0.22 -13.44
C TYR A 141 0.63 0.97 -12.82
N ASN A 142 -0.70 0.91 -12.67
CA ASN A 142 -1.46 1.98 -12.02
C ASN A 142 -1.78 1.64 -10.57
N SER A 143 -1.29 2.44 -9.62
CA SER A 143 -1.41 2.17 -8.18
C SER A 143 -2.84 2.16 -7.62
N LYS A 144 -3.84 2.58 -8.40
CA LYS A 144 -5.28 2.50 -8.03
C LYS A 144 -5.85 1.11 -8.31
N GLU A 145 -5.32 0.44 -9.33
CA GLU A 145 -5.82 -0.83 -9.85
C GLU A 145 -4.95 -2.00 -9.42
N ASP A 146 -3.62 -1.79 -9.44
CA ASP A 146 -2.63 -2.82 -9.17
C ASP A 146 -1.41 -2.23 -8.43
N LEU A 147 -0.81 -3.03 -7.56
CA LEU A 147 0.47 -2.66 -6.96
C LEU A 147 1.60 -2.97 -7.96
N PRO A 148 2.63 -2.11 -8.08
CA PRO A 148 3.80 -2.49 -8.84
C PRO A 148 4.37 -3.83 -8.34
N PRO A 149 4.88 -4.69 -9.24
CA PRO A 149 5.44 -5.96 -8.84
C PRO A 149 6.65 -5.74 -7.93
N TYR A 150 6.94 -6.73 -7.10
CA TYR A 150 8.26 -6.80 -6.49
C TYR A 150 9.31 -7.10 -7.57
N LEU A 151 10.53 -6.65 -7.32
CA LEU A 151 11.63 -6.67 -8.26
C LEU A 151 12.57 -7.83 -7.91
N GLU A 152 12.81 -8.70 -8.88
CA GLU A 152 13.89 -9.67 -8.81
C GLU A 152 15.26 -8.97 -8.86
N PRO A 153 16.35 -9.67 -8.49
CA PRO A 153 17.69 -9.12 -8.66
C PRO A 153 17.96 -8.72 -10.12
N GLY A 154 18.33 -7.47 -10.34
CA GLY A 154 18.43 -6.93 -11.69
C GLY A 154 18.63 -5.41 -11.75
N THR A 155 18.71 -4.89 -12.97
CA THR A 155 18.73 -3.44 -13.22
C THR A 155 17.42 -3.03 -13.86
N TYR A 156 16.80 -1.97 -13.33
CA TYR A 156 15.50 -1.48 -13.76
C TYR A 156 15.56 -0.02 -14.16
N GLU A 157 14.85 0.33 -15.21
CA GLU A 157 14.57 1.70 -15.62
C GLU A 157 13.15 2.05 -15.14
N ILE A 158 13.06 2.97 -14.19
CA ILE A 158 11.80 3.35 -13.53
C ILE A 158 11.50 4.81 -13.80
N ARG A 159 10.23 5.12 -14.07
CA ARG A 159 9.69 6.49 -14.02
C ARG A 159 8.28 6.49 -13.48
N VAL A 160 7.89 7.59 -12.86
CA VAL A 160 6.60 7.69 -12.16
C VAL A 160 5.86 8.94 -12.63
N LYS A 161 4.54 8.82 -12.80
CA LYS A 161 3.63 9.92 -13.10
C LYS A 161 2.50 9.95 -12.07
N ALA A 162 2.26 11.11 -11.46
CA ALA A 162 1.16 11.33 -10.54
C ALA A 162 -0.15 11.54 -11.30
N ARG A 163 -1.24 10.93 -10.81
CA ARG A 163 -2.58 10.95 -11.41
C ARG A 163 -3.57 11.59 -10.46
N SER A 164 -4.51 12.36 -11.00
CA SER A 164 -5.67 12.83 -10.25
C SER A 164 -6.91 12.99 -11.13
N ASP A 165 -8.06 12.70 -10.52
CA ASP A 165 -9.38 12.92 -11.08
C ASP A 165 -9.75 14.43 -11.01
N MET A 166 -9.15 15.20 -10.09
CA MET A 166 -9.47 16.63 -9.87
C MET A 166 -8.42 17.60 -10.41
N TYR A 167 -7.14 17.24 -10.33
CA TYR A 167 -6.02 18.13 -10.65
C TYR A 167 -5.33 17.75 -11.97
N ASN A 168 -4.46 18.64 -12.45
CA ASN A 168 -3.62 18.33 -13.60
C ASN A 168 -2.57 17.31 -13.19
N GLU A 169 -2.49 16.24 -13.95
CA GLU A 169 -1.53 15.17 -13.75
C GLU A 169 -0.11 15.68 -14.01
N SER A 170 0.88 15.00 -13.43
CA SER A 170 2.27 15.30 -13.78
C SER A 170 2.61 14.71 -15.15
N GLU A 171 3.73 15.15 -15.73
CA GLU A 171 4.43 14.32 -16.71
C GLU A 171 5.10 13.13 -16.01
N PHE A 172 5.59 12.16 -16.79
CA PHE A 172 6.50 11.17 -16.21
C PHE A 172 7.79 11.83 -15.73
N SER A 173 8.31 11.36 -14.60
CA SER A 173 9.66 11.68 -14.16
C SER A 173 10.70 11.30 -15.22
N PRO A 174 11.91 11.90 -15.17
CA PRO A 174 13.07 11.31 -15.84
C PRO A 174 13.28 9.84 -15.45
N ILE A 175 13.90 9.07 -16.34
CA ILE A 175 14.24 7.67 -16.06
C ILE A 175 15.24 7.61 -14.91
N THR A 176 14.89 6.87 -13.87
CA THR A 176 15.75 6.53 -12.74
C THR A 176 16.20 5.08 -12.88
N LYS A 177 17.52 4.85 -12.87
CA LYS A 177 18.11 3.51 -12.92
C LYS A 177 18.34 3.01 -11.51
N VAL A 178 17.73 1.87 -11.18
CA VAL A 178 17.90 1.21 -9.88
C VAL A 178 18.51 -0.17 -10.10
N ILE A 179 19.30 -0.62 -9.12
CA ILE A 179 19.88 -1.96 -9.08
C ILE A 179 19.34 -2.64 -7.84
N VAL A 180 18.79 -3.83 -8.02
CA VAL A 180 18.34 -4.71 -6.95
C VAL A 180 19.37 -5.82 -6.83
N ASP A 181 20.10 -5.86 -5.72
CA ASP A 181 21.14 -6.85 -5.52
C ASP A 181 20.56 -8.15 -4.94
N LYS A 182 21.12 -9.28 -5.36
CA LYS A 182 20.71 -10.58 -4.81
C LYS A 182 20.93 -10.67 -3.29
N SER A 183 21.90 -9.91 -2.76
CA SER A 183 22.16 -9.82 -1.33
C SER A 183 21.08 -9.11 -0.53
N ASP A 184 20.20 -8.34 -1.20
CA ASP A 184 19.11 -7.63 -0.55
C ASP A 184 17.91 -8.53 -0.27
N ARG A 185 17.92 -9.76 -0.82
CA ARG A 185 16.93 -10.80 -0.58
C ARG A 185 17.39 -11.77 0.48
N VAL A 186 16.51 -12.06 1.42
CA VAL A 186 16.73 -13.10 2.43
C VAL A 186 16.33 -14.45 1.85
N VAL A 187 17.30 -15.31 1.55
CA VAL A 187 17.04 -16.68 1.08
C VAL A 187 17.34 -17.66 2.21
N THR A 188 16.34 -18.37 2.70
CA THR A 188 16.52 -19.32 3.81
C THR A 188 15.79 -20.64 3.58
N LYS A 189 16.21 -21.65 4.34
CA LYS A 189 15.56 -22.97 4.39
C LYS A 189 15.20 -23.27 5.83
N HIS A 190 13.98 -23.72 6.05
CA HIS A 190 13.46 -24.04 7.37
C HIS A 190 12.88 -25.45 7.40
N ASN A 191 13.12 -26.15 8.50
CA ASN A 191 12.56 -27.47 8.74
C ASN A 191 11.65 -27.38 9.95
N TYR A 192 10.37 -27.56 9.74
CA TYR A 192 9.35 -27.56 10.77
C TYR A 192 8.84 -28.97 11.05
N GLN A 193 8.40 -29.18 12.28
CA GLN A 193 7.65 -30.35 12.70
C GLN A 193 6.29 -29.91 13.21
N TYR A 194 5.25 -30.71 12.99
CA TYR A 194 3.93 -30.43 13.54
C TYR A 194 3.21 -31.74 13.89
N SER A 195 2.76 -31.85 15.13
CA SER A 195 1.97 -33.01 15.54
C SER A 195 0.50 -32.84 15.19
N ILE A 196 -0.16 -33.92 14.78
CA ILE A 196 -1.62 -33.95 14.67
C ILE A 196 -2.36 -33.63 15.99
N ASN A 197 -1.64 -33.69 17.11
CA ASN A 197 -2.14 -33.36 18.45
C ASN A 197 -1.95 -31.88 18.81
N SER A 198 -1.15 -31.13 18.04
CA SER A 198 -0.91 -29.70 18.26
C SER A 198 -2.12 -28.87 17.87
N LYS A 199 -2.24 -27.71 18.55
CA LYS A 199 -3.40 -26.80 18.41
C LYS A 199 -3.01 -25.35 18.13
N PHE A 200 -1.73 -25.10 17.89
CA PHE A 200 -1.21 -23.76 17.61
C PHE A 200 -1.14 -23.50 16.10
N GLU A 201 -1.07 -22.24 15.73
CA GLU A 201 -0.81 -21.83 14.34
C GLU A 201 0.69 -21.81 14.11
N LEU A 202 1.15 -22.48 13.07
CA LEU A 202 2.57 -22.67 12.84
C LEU A 202 3.19 -21.39 12.25
N PRO A 203 4.09 -20.68 12.98
CA PRO A 203 4.87 -19.61 12.38
C PRO A 203 5.92 -20.21 11.43
N LEU A 204 5.98 -19.68 10.21
CA LEU A 204 6.86 -20.15 9.13
C LEU A 204 8.11 -19.31 8.96
N TYR A 205 8.01 -18.00 9.17
CA TYR A 205 9.15 -17.10 9.12
C TYR A 205 8.79 -15.75 9.75
N THR A 206 9.74 -15.14 10.45
CA THR A 206 9.60 -13.80 11.06
C THR A 206 10.68 -12.87 10.51
N TYR A 207 10.28 -11.78 9.86
CA TYR A 207 11.25 -10.75 9.45
C TYR A 207 11.62 -9.85 10.63
N LYS A 208 12.92 -9.55 10.73
CA LYS A 208 13.45 -8.50 11.63
C LYS A 208 13.23 -7.10 11.04
N THR A 209 12.96 -6.99 9.74
CA THR A 209 12.82 -5.74 8.99
C THR A 209 11.36 -5.48 8.63
N ILE A 210 10.88 -4.28 8.97
CA ILE A 210 9.53 -3.85 8.62
C ILE A 210 9.33 -3.75 7.10
N GLY A 211 8.07 -3.86 6.67
CA GLY A 211 7.70 -3.68 5.26
C GLY A 211 7.42 -4.96 4.49
N LEU A 212 7.08 -6.06 5.18
CA LEU A 212 6.42 -7.20 4.54
C LEU A 212 5.03 -6.78 4.06
N ASN A 213 4.84 -6.72 2.75
CA ASN A 213 3.57 -6.30 2.13
C ASN A 213 3.18 -7.13 0.92
N TYR A 214 4.01 -8.11 0.56
CA TYR A 214 3.74 -9.11 -0.47
C TYR A 214 4.12 -10.48 0.03
N ILE A 215 3.22 -11.45 -0.13
CA ILE A 215 3.44 -12.85 0.19
C ILE A 215 2.72 -13.67 -0.86
N GLU A 216 3.44 -14.60 -1.48
CA GLU A 216 2.85 -15.76 -2.14
C GLU A 216 3.41 -17.02 -1.50
N LEU A 217 2.58 -18.03 -1.39
CA LEU A 217 2.96 -19.27 -0.75
C LEU A 217 2.44 -20.43 -1.60
N PHE A 218 3.33 -21.35 -1.92
CA PHE A 218 3.06 -22.47 -2.81
C PHE A 218 3.39 -23.78 -2.10
N GLU A 219 2.57 -24.81 -2.30
CA GLU A 219 3.00 -26.19 -2.10
C GLU A 219 3.95 -26.55 -3.24
N ALA A 220 5.05 -27.23 -2.91
CA ALA A 220 6.09 -27.59 -3.86
C ALA A 220 6.50 -29.05 -3.73
N LYS A 221 7.02 -29.61 -4.83
CA LYS A 221 7.66 -30.92 -4.87
C LYS A 221 9.10 -30.80 -5.33
N LYS A 222 9.93 -31.75 -4.88
CA LYS A 222 11.32 -31.83 -5.30
C LYS A 222 11.45 -32.78 -6.49
N GLU A 223 11.89 -32.26 -7.64
CA GLU A 223 12.18 -33.00 -8.87
C GLU A 223 13.64 -32.75 -9.30
N ASP A 224 14.48 -33.78 -9.36
CA ASP A 224 15.88 -33.70 -9.82
C ASP A 224 16.69 -32.52 -9.23
N ASP A 225 16.58 -32.34 -7.90
CA ASP A 225 17.18 -31.24 -7.12
C ASP A 225 16.60 -29.84 -7.30
N HIS A 226 15.57 -29.69 -8.12
CA HIS A 226 14.79 -28.47 -8.24
C HIS A 226 13.49 -28.56 -7.45
N LEU A 227 13.02 -27.44 -6.93
CA LEU A 227 11.66 -27.32 -6.41
C LEU A 227 10.74 -26.89 -7.55
N VAL A 228 9.62 -27.58 -7.67
CA VAL A 228 8.55 -27.28 -8.61
C VAL A 228 7.32 -26.90 -7.79
N GLU A 229 6.87 -25.66 -7.95
CA GLU A 229 5.64 -25.16 -7.34
C GLU A 229 4.42 -25.80 -8.02
N GLU A 230 3.49 -26.32 -7.22
CA GLU A 230 2.31 -27.02 -7.73
C GLU A 230 1.02 -26.24 -7.49
N ASN A 231 0.75 -25.88 -6.22
CA ASN A 231 -0.52 -25.29 -5.82
C ASN A 231 -0.25 -23.97 -5.09
N ALA A 232 -0.80 -22.87 -5.61
CA ALA A 232 -0.83 -21.60 -4.89
C ALA A 232 -1.82 -21.69 -3.73
N LEU A 233 -1.41 -21.24 -2.55
CA LEU A 233 -2.25 -21.17 -1.37
C LEU A 233 -2.94 -19.80 -1.31
N SER A 234 -4.11 -19.75 -0.67
CA SER A 234 -4.93 -18.54 -0.55
C SER A 234 -4.64 -17.80 0.76
N GLU A 235 -4.24 -16.53 0.66
CA GLU A 235 -4.07 -15.66 1.83
C GLU A 235 -5.39 -15.55 2.62
N ARG A 236 -5.30 -15.48 3.95
CA ARG A 236 -6.39 -15.44 4.95
C ARG A 236 -7.22 -16.72 5.08
N ILE A 237 -7.03 -17.69 4.19
CA ILE A 237 -7.65 -19.02 4.28
C ILE A 237 -6.59 -20.02 4.71
N ASP A 238 -5.51 -20.12 3.94
CA ASP A 238 -4.48 -21.13 4.12
C ASP A 238 -3.32 -20.62 4.99
N TYR A 239 -2.93 -19.37 4.77
CA TYR A 239 -1.88 -18.67 5.52
C TYR A 239 -2.27 -17.21 5.76
N TYR A 240 -1.57 -16.53 6.68
CA TYR A 240 -1.71 -15.10 6.89
C TYR A 240 -0.40 -14.52 7.46
N ALA A 241 -0.27 -13.20 7.47
CA ALA A 241 0.83 -12.53 8.16
C ALA A 241 0.32 -11.62 9.28
N PHE A 242 1.03 -11.63 10.41
CA PHE A 242 0.78 -10.78 11.55
C PHE A 242 2.10 -10.41 12.22
N ASN A 243 2.32 -9.13 12.51
CA ASN A 243 3.56 -8.62 13.13
C ASN A 243 4.85 -9.08 12.42
N GLN A 244 4.87 -9.08 11.08
CA GLN A 244 6.00 -9.54 10.25
C GLN A 244 6.30 -11.05 10.32
N THR A 245 5.43 -11.83 10.96
CA THR A 245 5.49 -13.29 10.96
C THR A 245 4.44 -13.86 10.02
N ILE A 246 4.85 -14.80 9.18
CA ILE A 246 3.97 -15.57 8.29
C ILE A 246 3.54 -16.84 9.03
N TYR A 247 2.25 -17.16 9.02
CA TYR A 247 1.67 -18.31 9.70
C TYR A 247 0.87 -19.17 8.74
N PHE A 248 0.88 -20.49 8.93
CA PHE A 248 -0.23 -21.31 8.48
C PHE A 248 -1.44 -21.10 9.40
N SER A 249 -2.62 -20.99 8.79
CA SER A 249 -3.86 -20.83 9.54
C SER A 249 -4.24 -22.12 10.28
N THR A 250 -4.98 -21.99 11.37
CA THR A 250 -5.55 -23.15 12.09
C THR A 250 -6.36 -24.05 11.14
N SER A 251 -7.14 -23.47 10.24
CA SER A 251 -7.97 -24.21 9.28
C SER A 251 -7.12 -25.05 8.33
N TYR A 252 -6.03 -24.48 7.85
CA TYR A 252 -5.11 -25.17 6.95
C TYR A 252 -4.33 -26.27 7.65
N MET A 253 -3.83 -26.02 8.86
CA MET A 253 -3.17 -27.06 9.67
C MET A 253 -4.12 -28.23 9.97
N ASN A 254 -5.41 -27.96 10.21
CA ASN A 254 -6.41 -29.02 10.34
C ASN A 254 -6.64 -29.79 9.04
N PHE A 255 -6.61 -29.12 7.89
CA PHE A 255 -6.67 -29.75 6.58
C PHE A 255 -5.45 -30.66 6.33
N LEU A 256 -4.23 -30.16 6.52
CA LEU A 256 -3.00 -30.92 6.32
C LEU A 256 -2.92 -32.14 7.24
N THR A 257 -3.31 -32.00 8.51
CA THR A 257 -3.29 -33.12 9.47
C THR A 257 -4.37 -34.17 9.22
N LYS A 258 -5.37 -33.90 8.37
CA LYS A 258 -6.49 -34.80 8.12
C LYS A 258 -6.06 -36.11 7.50
N ASN A 259 -5.19 -36.09 6.50
CA ASN A 259 -4.72 -37.30 5.82
C ASN A 259 -4.03 -38.25 6.81
N LEU A 260 -3.15 -37.70 7.66
CA LEU A 260 -2.52 -38.49 8.71
C LEU A 260 -3.55 -38.97 9.73
N LYS A 261 -4.53 -38.16 10.17
CA LYS A 261 -5.59 -38.61 11.09
C LYS A 261 -6.41 -39.78 10.52
N ASP A 262 -6.76 -39.72 9.24
CA ASP A 262 -7.60 -40.71 8.57
C ASP A 262 -6.84 -42.01 8.23
N ASN A 263 -5.52 -41.95 8.05
CA ASN A 263 -4.69 -43.11 7.73
C ASN A 263 -3.74 -43.51 8.88
N GLN A 264 -4.20 -44.46 9.72
CA GLN A 264 -3.43 -44.97 10.86
C GLN A 264 -2.10 -45.66 10.50
N GLN A 265 -1.91 -46.07 9.24
CA GLN A 265 -0.66 -46.72 8.80
C GLN A 265 0.43 -45.71 8.49
N LEU A 266 0.06 -44.48 8.12
CA LEU A 266 1.02 -43.39 7.93
C LEU A 266 1.49 -42.90 9.30
N LYS A 267 2.81 -42.99 9.50
CA LYS A 267 3.48 -42.51 10.72
C LYS A 267 3.77 -41.01 10.65
N GLN A 268 4.14 -40.54 9.47
CA GLN A 268 4.46 -39.15 9.18
C GLN A 268 4.16 -38.82 7.72
N GLU A 269 4.06 -37.53 7.44
CA GLU A 269 3.92 -36.94 6.11
C GLU A 269 4.90 -35.76 6.01
N VAL A 270 5.61 -35.64 4.89
CA VAL A 270 6.56 -34.54 4.67
C VAL A 270 6.09 -33.73 3.49
N LEU A 271 5.88 -32.44 3.72
CA LEU A 271 5.42 -31.48 2.73
C LEU A 271 6.50 -30.42 2.52
N THR A 272 6.60 -29.88 1.31
CA THR A 272 7.50 -28.77 1.02
C THR A 272 6.68 -27.59 0.53
N PHE A 273 7.06 -26.39 0.97
CA PHE A 273 6.45 -25.15 0.55
C PHE A 273 7.53 -24.14 0.15
N VAL A 274 7.17 -23.22 -0.74
CA VAL A 274 7.98 -22.07 -1.10
C VAL A 274 7.19 -20.81 -0.77
N ILE A 275 7.84 -19.88 -0.07
CA ILE A 275 7.28 -18.56 0.23
C ILE A 275 8.07 -17.53 -0.56
N HIS A 276 7.38 -16.76 -1.39
CA HIS A 276 7.92 -15.59 -2.05
C HIS A 276 7.41 -14.34 -1.38
N THR A 277 8.30 -13.43 -1.04
CA THR A 277 7.94 -12.14 -0.47
C THR A 277 8.74 -11.02 -1.12
N ASN A 278 8.34 -9.79 -0.85
CA ASN A 278 9.16 -8.64 -1.21
C ASN A 278 10.49 -8.56 -0.43
N LEU A 279 10.69 -9.35 0.62
CA LEU A 279 11.90 -9.36 1.43
C LEU A 279 12.83 -10.55 1.14
N GLY A 280 12.35 -11.57 0.43
CA GLY A 280 13.12 -12.78 0.17
C GLY A 280 12.28 -14.02 -0.08
N ASP A 281 12.98 -15.15 -0.20
CA ASP A 281 12.45 -16.44 -0.60
C ASP A 281 12.75 -17.50 0.47
N HIS A 282 11.75 -18.27 0.85
CA HIS A 282 11.87 -19.24 1.94
C HIS A 282 11.41 -20.62 1.48
N GLU A 283 12.28 -21.61 1.65
CA GLU A 283 11.93 -23.03 1.49
C GLU A 283 11.55 -23.59 2.86
N ILE A 284 10.32 -24.12 2.96
CA ILE A 284 9.77 -24.67 4.20
C ILE A 284 9.56 -26.17 3.99
N THR A 285 10.25 -27.00 4.75
CA THR A 285 9.94 -28.44 4.86
C THR A 285 9.13 -28.66 6.14
N LEU A 286 7.93 -29.23 6.03
CA LEU A 286 7.06 -29.52 7.16
C LEU A 286 6.89 -31.03 7.34
N GLU A 287 7.34 -31.56 8.47
CA GLU A 287 7.09 -32.93 8.88
C GLU A 287 5.88 -33.00 9.82
N ILE A 288 4.78 -33.57 9.33
CA ILE A 288 3.59 -33.83 10.12
C ILE A 288 3.69 -35.21 10.77
N ASN A 289 3.55 -35.29 12.09
CA ASN A 289 3.73 -36.52 12.86
C ASN A 289 2.64 -36.73 13.92
N ARG A 290 2.79 -37.77 14.75
CA ARG A 290 1.84 -38.14 15.82
C ARG A 290 2.39 -37.95 17.23
N LEU A 291 3.35 -37.05 17.42
CA LEU A 291 3.98 -36.86 18.72
C LEU A 291 2.96 -36.39 19.78
N ASP A 292 3.04 -36.95 20.97
CA ASP A 292 2.28 -36.59 22.17
C ASP A 292 3.21 -36.19 23.34
N THR A 293 4.48 -35.96 23.00
CA THR A 293 5.56 -35.51 23.89
C THR A 293 6.16 -34.22 23.33
N PRO A 294 6.79 -33.38 24.16
CA PRO A 294 7.33 -32.10 23.73
C PRO A 294 8.31 -32.24 22.57
N TYR A 295 8.26 -31.29 21.64
CA TYR A 295 9.17 -31.26 20.49
C TYR A 295 9.43 -29.84 20.02
N ALA A 296 10.61 -29.61 19.45
CA ALA A 296 10.96 -28.36 18.79
C ALA A 296 10.34 -28.33 17.39
N TYR A 297 9.31 -27.50 17.20
CA TYR A 297 8.60 -27.40 15.93
C TYR A 297 9.39 -26.65 14.87
N ASN A 298 10.40 -25.85 15.20
CA ASN A 298 11.34 -25.27 14.23
C ASN A 298 12.57 -26.17 13.95
N GLY A 299 12.49 -27.45 14.36
CA GLY A 299 13.51 -28.46 14.12
C GLY A 299 14.47 -28.66 15.30
N GLN A 300 15.00 -29.89 15.40
CA GLN A 300 15.99 -30.28 16.43
C GLN A 300 17.39 -29.69 16.19
N ILE A 301 17.64 -29.17 14.99
CA ILE A 301 18.96 -28.72 14.56
C ILE A 301 18.85 -27.25 14.17
N GLN A 302 19.61 -26.41 14.86
CA GLN A 302 19.79 -24.99 14.51
C GLN A 302 21.24 -24.72 14.16
N SER A 303 21.51 -23.62 13.45
CA SER A 303 22.88 -23.17 13.16
C SER A 303 23.15 -21.88 13.91
N THR A 304 24.40 -21.66 14.33
CA THR A 304 24.82 -20.39 14.93
C THR A 304 25.68 -19.58 13.99
N ASN A 305 25.56 -18.26 14.01
CA ASN A 305 26.52 -17.34 13.40
C ASN A 305 27.46 -16.70 14.45
N PHE A 306 27.40 -17.19 15.69
CA PHE A 306 28.11 -16.69 16.87
C PHE A 306 27.83 -15.23 17.25
N LYS A 307 26.78 -14.63 16.67
CA LYS A 307 26.39 -13.23 16.92
C LYS A 307 24.98 -13.14 17.46
N ASP A 308 24.06 -13.91 16.87
CA ASP A 308 22.68 -14.03 17.31
C ASP A 308 22.53 -15.23 18.24
N ASP A 309 21.60 -15.10 19.20
CA ASP A 309 21.17 -16.20 20.05
C ASP A 309 20.53 -17.31 19.21
N VAL A 310 20.59 -18.54 19.70
CA VAL A 310 19.99 -19.70 19.03
C VAL A 310 18.65 -20.02 19.67
N GLU A 311 17.61 -20.08 18.86
CA GLU A 311 16.23 -20.24 19.29
C GLU A 311 15.67 -21.62 18.91
N PHE A 312 15.05 -22.28 19.87
CA PHE A 312 14.25 -23.49 19.67
C PHE A 312 12.83 -23.22 20.13
N LEU A 313 11.88 -23.47 19.25
CA LEU A 313 10.47 -23.23 19.51
C LEU A 313 9.76 -24.54 19.78
N PHE A 314 9.20 -24.70 20.98
CA PHE A 314 8.61 -25.95 21.45
C PHE A 314 7.09 -25.91 21.48
N GLU A 315 6.48 -27.01 21.04
CA GLU A 315 5.19 -27.44 21.54
C GLU A 315 5.44 -28.24 22.81
N THR A 316 4.90 -27.77 23.93
CA THR A 316 5.08 -28.41 25.23
C THR A 316 3.89 -29.27 25.62
N PHE A 317 2.74 -29.15 24.94
CA PHE A 317 1.46 -29.70 25.38
C PHE A 317 1.17 -29.28 26.83
N ASP A 318 1.04 -30.26 27.73
CA ASP A 318 0.85 -30.09 29.17
C ASP A 318 2.10 -30.42 30.00
N TYR A 319 3.26 -30.52 29.35
CA TYR A 319 4.53 -30.77 30.03
C TYR A 319 5.14 -29.46 30.55
N VAL A 320 5.83 -29.57 31.68
CA VAL A 320 6.54 -28.45 32.32
C VAL A 320 8.02 -28.52 31.96
N PHE A 321 8.59 -27.42 31.48
CA PHE A 321 10.04 -27.30 31.29
C PHE A 321 10.77 -27.35 32.64
N ILE A 322 11.85 -28.13 32.71
CA ILE A 322 12.66 -28.30 33.93
C ILE A 322 14.05 -27.69 33.78
N SER A 323 14.80 -28.10 32.75
CA SER A 323 16.19 -27.68 32.56
C SER A 323 16.73 -28.01 31.17
N VAL A 324 17.93 -27.51 30.87
CA VAL A 324 18.77 -27.97 29.76
C VAL A 324 20.02 -28.63 30.34
N GLU A 325 20.43 -29.78 29.80
CA GLU A 325 21.65 -30.51 30.16
C GLU A 325 22.64 -30.50 28.97
N GLY A 326 23.94 -30.44 29.26
CA GLY A 326 25.03 -30.53 28.27
C GLY A 326 26.08 -29.43 28.44
N TYR A 327 27.37 -29.78 28.26
CA TYR A 327 28.50 -28.85 28.28
C TYR A 327 28.59 -27.86 29.46
N ASP A 328 28.23 -28.30 30.67
CA ASP A 328 28.23 -27.45 31.87
C ASP A 328 27.29 -26.21 31.77
N ILE A 329 26.23 -26.31 30.96
CA ILE A 329 25.20 -25.28 30.85
C ILE A 329 24.50 -25.03 32.20
N LYS A 330 24.11 -23.78 32.44
CA LYS A 330 23.43 -23.31 33.66
C LYS A 330 22.28 -22.37 33.29
N ASP A 331 21.38 -22.10 34.22
CA ASP A 331 20.20 -21.23 34.01
C ASP A 331 20.55 -19.82 33.52
N MET A 332 21.75 -19.31 33.78
CA MET A 332 22.20 -18.01 33.27
C MET A 332 22.62 -18.03 31.79
N HIS A 333 22.72 -19.20 31.16
CA HIS A 333 23.16 -19.37 29.77
C HIS A 333 21.99 -19.54 28.79
N PHE A 334 20.77 -19.65 29.30
CA PHE A 334 19.58 -19.83 28.48
C PHE A 334 18.37 -19.17 29.12
N LYS A 335 17.30 -19.08 28.35
CA LYS A 335 15.98 -18.64 28.80
C LYS A 335 14.91 -19.55 28.21
N PHE A 336 13.93 -19.95 29.01
CA PHE A 336 12.75 -20.68 28.52
C PHE A 336 11.48 -19.95 28.94
N GLU A 337 10.77 -19.35 27.98
CA GLU A 337 9.51 -18.64 28.24
C GLU A 337 8.53 -18.89 27.10
N ASN A 338 7.25 -19.14 27.42
CA ASN A 338 6.18 -19.32 26.43
C ASN A 338 6.47 -20.36 25.33
N GLY A 339 7.19 -21.43 25.66
CA GLY A 339 7.57 -22.47 24.70
C GLY A 339 8.82 -22.15 23.90
N GLU A 340 9.44 -20.98 24.08
CA GLU A 340 10.66 -20.57 23.38
C GLU A 340 11.88 -20.81 24.28
N LEU A 341 12.83 -21.62 23.80
CA LEU A 341 14.15 -21.81 24.39
C LEU A 341 15.18 -20.97 23.63
N ILE A 342 15.76 -19.97 24.29
CA ILE A 342 16.84 -19.15 23.76
C ILE A 342 18.15 -19.57 24.43
N LEU A 343 19.13 -19.99 23.64
CA LEU A 343 20.51 -20.25 24.08
C LEU A 343 21.39 -19.08 23.69
N TYR A 344 22.04 -18.44 24.67
CA TYR A 344 22.77 -17.20 24.43
C TYR A 344 24.03 -17.39 23.58
N ALA A 345 24.26 -16.50 22.63
CA ALA A 345 25.35 -16.56 21.66
C ALA A 345 26.74 -16.63 22.33
N ASP A 346 26.97 -15.83 23.39
CA ASP A 346 28.23 -15.80 24.12
C ASP A 346 28.59 -17.19 24.71
N TYR A 347 27.60 -17.87 25.29
CA TYR A 347 27.79 -19.22 25.83
C TYR A 347 28.09 -20.24 24.73
N ILE A 348 27.41 -20.16 23.59
CA ILE A 348 27.64 -21.03 22.44
C ILE A 348 29.05 -20.82 21.88
N LEU A 349 29.48 -19.56 21.75
CA LEU A 349 30.82 -19.19 21.29
C LEU A 349 31.91 -19.75 22.21
N ASP A 350 31.78 -19.57 23.52
CA ASP A 350 32.71 -20.11 24.51
C ASP A 350 32.75 -21.64 24.47
N THR A 351 31.59 -22.28 24.33
CA THR A 351 31.47 -23.74 24.27
C THR A 351 32.19 -24.33 23.05
N TYR A 352 32.00 -23.74 21.86
CA TYR A 352 32.77 -24.12 20.66
C TYR A 352 34.25 -23.75 20.77
N GLY A 353 34.58 -22.66 21.44
CA GLY A 353 35.97 -22.26 21.75
C GLY A 353 36.71 -23.31 22.58
N PHE A 354 36.02 -23.96 23.50
CA PHE A 354 36.51 -25.10 24.29
C PHE A 354 36.47 -26.41 23.50
N LYS A 355 35.41 -26.66 22.73
CA LYS A 355 35.19 -27.86 21.89
C LYS A 355 35.58 -27.62 20.43
N ARG A 356 36.81 -27.17 20.18
CA ARG A 356 37.27 -26.66 18.86
C ARG A 356 37.05 -27.59 17.66
N SER A 357 37.03 -28.91 17.88
CA SER A 357 36.84 -29.93 16.84
C SER A 357 35.39 -30.40 16.69
N ALA A 358 34.46 -29.91 17.51
CA ALA A 358 33.06 -30.27 17.38
C ALA A 358 32.47 -29.55 16.16
N GLU A 359 31.80 -30.31 15.29
CA GLU A 359 30.96 -29.77 14.21
C GLU A 359 29.55 -29.45 14.74
N LYS A 360 29.13 -30.17 15.78
CA LYS A 360 27.84 -29.97 16.46
C LYS A 360 27.99 -30.00 17.97
N LEU A 361 27.18 -29.19 18.67
CA LEU A 361 26.94 -29.32 20.10
C LEU A 361 25.60 -30.01 20.32
N GLU A 362 25.56 -31.00 21.21
CA GLU A 362 24.34 -31.71 21.61
C GLU A 362 23.92 -31.33 23.04
N PHE A 363 22.71 -30.81 23.17
CA PHE A 363 22.06 -30.53 24.46
C PHE A 363 20.83 -31.41 24.63
N THR A 364 20.42 -31.63 25.88
CA THR A 364 19.17 -32.33 26.21
C THR A 364 18.25 -31.39 26.96
N VAL A 365 17.08 -31.13 26.40
CA VAL A 365 16.02 -30.38 27.06
C VAL A 365 15.17 -31.34 27.88
N ILE A 366 14.97 -31.02 29.16
CA ILE A 366 14.19 -31.85 30.08
C ILE A 366 12.84 -31.21 30.32
N PHE A 367 11.79 -31.98 30.02
CA PHE A 367 10.41 -31.69 30.36
C PHE A 367 9.92 -32.70 31.40
N GLN A 368 8.87 -32.35 32.14
CA GLN A 368 8.24 -33.26 33.10
C GLN A 368 6.72 -33.25 32.95
N LYS A 369 6.13 -34.43 33.08
CA LYS A 369 4.69 -34.64 33.22
C LYS A 369 4.44 -35.80 34.16
N ASP A 370 3.51 -35.61 35.11
CA ASP A 370 3.15 -36.63 36.11
C ASP A 370 4.36 -37.23 36.87
N GLY A 371 5.37 -36.40 37.15
CA GLY A 371 6.61 -36.80 37.82
C GLY A 371 7.60 -37.61 36.97
N ILE A 372 7.30 -37.84 35.69
CA ILE A 372 8.18 -38.51 34.73
C ILE A 372 8.91 -37.47 33.91
N ASN A 373 10.24 -37.60 33.83
CA ASN A 373 11.08 -36.72 33.01
C ASN A 373 11.19 -37.25 31.57
N TYR A 374 11.04 -36.34 30.62
CA TYR A 374 11.15 -36.57 29.19
C TYR A 374 12.34 -35.78 28.67
N LYS A 375 13.20 -36.46 27.90
CA LYS A 375 14.44 -35.92 27.38
C LYS A 375 14.30 -35.69 25.88
N TYR A 376 14.52 -34.46 25.43
CA TYR A 376 14.49 -34.09 24.03
C TYR A 376 15.85 -33.56 23.59
N PRO A 377 16.58 -34.28 22.72
CA PRO A 377 17.89 -33.81 22.25
C PRO A 377 17.71 -32.65 21.25
N ILE A 378 18.56 -31.65 21.37
CA ILE A 378 18.71 -30.55 20.40
C ILE A 378 20.18 -30.42 20.00
N TYR A 379 20.40 -29.90 18.79
CA TYR A 379 21.73 -29.77 18.21
C TYR A 379 21.93 -28.36 17.67
N ILE A 380 23.13 -27.84 17.90
CA ILE A 380 23.58 -26.59 17.29
C ILE A 380 24.74 -26.93 16.36
N LEU A 381 24.66 -26.49 15.11
CA LEU A 381 25.71 -26.59 14.10
C LEU A 381 26.52 -25.29 14.05
N LYS A 382 27.80 -25.45 13.71
CA LYS A 382 28.78 -24.38 13.58
C LYS A 382 28.59 -23.51 12.35
#